data_AF-A0A836WS20-F1
#
_entry.id   AF-A0A836WS20-F1
#
_cell.length_a   1.000
_cell.length_b   1.000
_cell.length_c   1.000
_cell.angle_alpha   90.00
_cell.angle_beta   90.00
_cell.angle_gamma   90.00
#
_symmetry.space_group_name_H-M   'P 1'
#
loop_
_entity.id
_entity.type
_entity.pdbx_description
1 polymer ?
#
loop_
_entity_poly.entity_id
_entity_poly.type
_entity_poly.pdbx_seq_one_letter_code
_entity_poly.pdbx_strand_id
1 'polypeptide(L)'
;LVIIIQSEMARTPSYNNNNGKDHWSIGSIMFMGSGIKGNRVVGATDEKHFLVPINPKSLSTDREKGIRVRPEHIHASLREFAGIHNHTFAKQFPLKVPGEEQLRGLLR
;
A
#
# COMPACT_ATOMS: atom_id res chain seq x y z
N LEU A 1 12.25 -13.23 8.80
CA LEU A 1 11.23 -12.44 9.52
C LEU A 1 10.95 -11.17 8.73
N VAL A 2 9.67 -10.81 8.55
CA VAL A 2 9.25 -9.50 8.04
C VAL A 2 8.52 -8.78 9.17
N ILE A 3 8.93 -7.55 9.45
CA ILE A 3 8.27 -6.64 10.38
C ILE A 3 7.47 -5.64 9.56
N ILE A 4 6.19 -5.52 9.87
CA ILE A 4 5.27 -4.58 9.24
C ILE A 4 4.80 -3.61 10.33
N ILE A 5 5.04 -2.32 10.11
CA ILE A 5 4.56 -1.25 10.98
C ILE A 5 3.59 -0.42 10.15
N GLN A 6 2.33 -0.37 10.56
CA GLN A 6 1.28 0.29 9.81
C GLN A 6 0.49 1.25 10.70
N SER A 7 0.17 2.42 10.16
CA SER A 7 -0.81 3.32 10.77
C SER A 7 -2.18 2.66 10.83
N GLU A 8 -2.84 2.70 11.98
CA GLU A 8 -4.22 2.21 12.13
C GLU A 8 -5.20 3.10 11.36
N MET A 9 -5.05 4.42 11.46
CA MET A 9 -5.73 5.41 10.63
C MET A 9 -5.03 6.77 10.64
N ALA A 10 -5.41 7.65 9.72
CA ALA A 10 -5.04 9.07 9.75
C ALA A 10 -6.25 9.95 10.09
N ARG A 11 -6.01 11.27 10.13
CA ARG A 11 -7.02 12.28 10.42
C ARG A 11 -7.12 13.27 9.27
N THR A 12 -8.34 13.77 9.05
CA THR A 12 -8.57 14.88 8.11
C THR A 12 -7.71 16.09 8.44
N PRO A 13 -7.28 16.87 7.43
CA PRO A 13 -6.51 18.10 7.66
C PRO A 13 -7.37 19.24 8.23
N SER A 14 -8.70 19.10 8.27
CA SER A 14 -9.66 20.08 8.80
C SER A 14 -10.51 19.51 9.95
N TYR A 15 -11.11 20.42 10.72
CA TYR A 15 -12.12 20.08 11.72
C TYR A 15 -13.49 19.82 11.07
N ASN A 16 -14.26 18.91 11.66
CA ASN A 16 -15.66 18.63 11.31
C ASN A 16 -16.63 19.53 12.12
N ASN A 17 -17.93 19.41 11.86
CA ASN A 17 -18.97 20.21 12.52
C ASN A 17 -19.09 20.00 14.04
N ASN A 18 -18.46 18.96 14.58
CA ASN A 18 -18.42 18.65 16.01
C ASN A 18 -17.10 19.07 16.67
N ASN A 19 -16.31 19.95 16.03
CA ASN A 19 -14.99 20.39 16.48
C ASN A 19 -13.97 19.25 16.66
N GLY A 20 -14.18 18.10 16.00
CA GLY A 20 -13.27 16.96 15.96
C GLY A 20 -12.60 16.78 14.60
N LYS A 21 -11.80 15.72 14.43
CA LYS A 21 -11.22 15.32 13.13
C LYS A 21 -11.73 13.93 12.72
N ASP A 22 -12.17 13.80 11.48
CA ASP A 22 -12.72 12.55 10.96
C ASP A 22 -11.63 11.50 10.72
N HIS A 23 -12.06 10.24 10.65
CA HIS A 23 -11.20 9.12 10.28
C HIS A 23 -10.84 9.18 8.80
N TRP A 24 -9.57 8.92 8.51
CA TRP A 24 -9.06 8.91 7.14
C TRP A 24 -8.33 7.59 6.86
N SER A 25 -8.67 6.95 5.74
CA SER A 25 -8.16 5.62 5.37
C SER A 25 -6.79 5.64 4.70
N ILE A 26 -6.20 6.84 4.50
CA ILE A 26 -4.87 6.98 3.93
C ILE A 26 -3.84 7.07 5.05
N GLY A 27 -2.93 6.10 5.12
CA GLY A 27 -1.87 6.04 6.12
C GLY A 27 -0.53 5.63 5.52
N SER A 28 0.43 5.31 6.38
CA SER A 28 1.76 4.84 5.96
C SER A 28 2.03 3.43 6.48
N ILE A 29 2.83 2.68 5.72
CA ILE A 29 3.28 1.33 6.08
C ILE A 29 4.79 1.26 5.88
N MET A 30 5.49 0.71 6.87
CA MET A 30 6.91 0.44 6.82
C MET A 30 7.14 -1.08 6.84
N PHE A 31 8.01 -1.54 5.93
CA PHE A 31 8.43 -2.93 5.84
C PHE A 31 9.92 -3.03 6.18
N MET A 32 10.27 -3.98 7.05
CA MET A 32 11.65 -4.27 7.40
C MET A 32 11.87 -5.78 7.44
N GLY A 33 13.03 -6.23 6.98
CA GLY A 33 13.38 -7.66 7.03
C GLY A 33 14.39 -8.05 5.94
N SER A 34 14.89 -9.27 6.06
CA SER A 34 15.82 -9.84 5.10
C SER A 34 15.21 -9.87 3.70
N GLY A 35 15.94 -9.36 2.70
CA GLY A 35 15.50 -9.32 1.30
C GLY A 35 14.53 -8.18 0.96
N ILE A 36 14.09 -7.38 1.93
CA ILE A 36 13.31 -6.16 1.68
C ILE A 36 14.26 -5.02 1.30
N LYS A 37 14.00 -4.34 0.20
CA LYS A 37 14.78 -3.16 -0.22
C LYS A 37 14.54 -1.99 0.73
N GLY A 38 15.55 -1.70 1.56
CA GLY A 38 15.59 -0.51 2.43
C GLY A 38 15.93 0.78 1.68
N ASN A 39 16.01 1.89 2.43
CA ASN A 39 16.31 3.23 1.91
C ASN A 39 15.44 3.64 0.71
N ARG A 40 14.16 3.26 0.75
CA ARG A 40 13.19 3.55 -0.31
C ARG A 40 11.86 4.00 0.27
N VAL A 41 11.31 5.06 -0.31
CA VAL A 41 9.93 5.51 -0.09
C VAL A 41 9.18 5.32 -1.40
N VAL A 42 7.97 4.76 -1.32
CA VAL A 42 7.07 4.55 -2.46
C VAL A 42 5.74 5.21 -2.14
N GLY A 43 5.22 5.98 -3.10
CA GLY A 43 3.99 6.75 -2.94
C GLY A 43 4.20 8.10 -2.26
N ALA A 44 3.13 8.88 -2.23
CA ALA A 44 3.08 10.20 -1.62
C ALA A 44 1.62 10.53 -1.25
N THR A 45 1.45 11.55 -0.41
CA THR A 45 0.16 12.22 -0.22
C THR A 45 0.22 13.66 -0.71
N ASP A 46 -0.92 14.21 -1.07
CA ASP A 46 -1.06 15.64 -1.38
C ASP A 46 -1.37 16.47 -0.13
N GLU A 47 -1.54 17.78 -0.31
CA GLU A 47 -1.82 18.75 0.76
C GLU A 47 -3.16 18.50 1.48
N LYS A 48 -4.05 17.71 0.88
CA LYS A 48 -5.34 17.30 1.45
C LYS A 48 -5.27 15.93 2.11
N HIS A 49 -4.09 15.36 2.25
CA HIS A 49 -3.83 14.01 2.77
C HIS A 49 -4.46 12.90 1.92
N PHE A 50 -4.73 13.14 0.62
CA PHE A 50 -5.10 12.05 -0.29
C PHE A 50 -3.87 11.33 -0.82
N LEU A 51 -4.00 10.03 -1.08
CA LEU A 51 -2.97 9.30 -1.79
C LEU A 51 -2.76 9.90 -3.19
N VAL A 52 -1.51 10.00 -3.61
CA VAL A 52 -1.14 10.25 -5.00
C VAL A 52 -1.04 8.89 -5.70
N PRO A 53 -1.77 8.66 -6.81
CA PRO A 53 -1.70 7.39 -7.51
C PRO A 53 -0.27 7.09 -8.00
N ILE A 54 0.08 5.80 -8.12
CA ILE A 54 1.41 5.37 -8.58
C ILE A 54 1.29 4.45 -9.78
N ASN A 55 2.31 4.46 -10.64
CA ASN A 55 2.46 3.45 -11.67
C ASN A 55 2.84 2.10 -11.03
N PRO A 56 2.07 1.01 -11.24
CA PRO A 56 2.30 -0.26 -10.54
C PRO A 56 3.61 -0.97 -10.95
N LYS A 57 4.23 -0.58 -12.08
CA LYS A 57 5.48 -1.18 -12.56
C LYS A 57 6.72 -0.40 -12.10
N SER A 58 6.70 0.92 -12.23
CA SER A 58 7.84 1.76 -11.84
C SER A 58 7.80 2.22 -10.38
N LEU A 59 6.62 2.15 -9.75
CA LEU A 59 6.33 2.62 -8.39
C LEU A 59 6.47 4.15 -8.20
N SER A 60 6.72 4.90 -9.28
CA SER A 60 6.70 6.37 -9.27
C SER A 60 5.27 6.90 -9.24
N THR A 61 5.08 8.08 -8.64
CA THR A 61 3.80 8.80 -8.67
C THR A 61 3.38 9.14 -10.09
N ASP A 62 2.12 8.89 -10.41
CA ASP A 62 1.51 9.17 -11.72
C ASP A 62 0.04 9.54 -11.49
N ARG A 63 -0.27 10.83 -11.49
CA ARG A 63 -1.62 11.33 -11.17
C ARG A 63 -2.67 11.00 -12.23
N GLU A 64 -2.24 10.79 -13.47
CA GLU A 64 -3.16 10.64 -14.61
C GLU A 64 -3.44 9.16 -14.91
N LYS A 65 -2.40 8.32 -14.86
CA LYS A 65 -2.46 6.91 -15.30
C LYS A 65 -2.09 5.92 -14.20
N GLY A 66 -1.71 6.42 -13.01
CA GLY A 66 -1.41 5.59 -11.87
C GLY A 66 -2.66 4.96 -11.25
N ILE A 67 -2.43 3.96 -10.40
CA ILE A 67 -3.48 3.28 -9.67
C ILE A 67 -3.57 3.80 -8.24
N ARG A 68 -4.77 3.70 -7.66
CA ARG A 68 -4.96 3.87 -6.22
C ARG A 68 -4.51 2.60 -5.52
N VAL A 69 -3.43 2.68 -4.75
CA VAL A 69 -2.97 1.55 -3.93
C VAL A 69 -4.02 1.23 -2.86
N ARG A 70 -4.32 -0.06 -2.71
CA ARG A 70 -5.30 -0.62 -1.78
C ARG A 70 -4.68 -1.79 -1.00
N PRO A 71 -5.24 -2.20 0.16
CA PRO A 71 -4.67 -3.25 0.98
C PRO A 71 -4.37 -4.55 0.22
N GLU A 72 -5.23 -4.96 -0.71
CA GLU A 72 -5.04 -6.19 -1.50
C GLU A 72 -3.77 -6.17 -2.36
N HIS A 73 -3.33 -5.00 -2.83
CA HIS A 73 -2.06 -4.87 -3.57
C HIS A 73 -0.87 -5.17 -2.68
N ILE A 74 -0.88 -4.59 -1.47
CA ILE A 74 0.17 -4.78 -0.47
C ILE A 74 0.25 -6.25 -0.04
N HIS A 75 -0.90 -6.85 0.29
CA HIS A 75 -0.97 -8.26 0.66
C HIS A 75 -0.59 -9.19 -0.48
N ALA A 76 -0.90 -8.85 -1.74
CA ALA A 76 -0.45 -9.63 -2.90
C ALA A 76 1.09 -9.62 -3.00
N SER A 77 1.73 -8.46 -2.90
CA SER A 77 3.19 -8.33 -2.88
C SER A 77 3.83 -9.08 -1.71
N LEU A 78 3.22 -9.06 -0.52
CA LEU A 78 3.71 -9.82 0.64
C LEU A 78 3.60 -11.34 0.42
N ARG A 79 2.50 -11.83 -0.17
CA ARG A 79 2.33 -13.25 -0.50
C ARG A 79 3.33 -13.71 -1.55
N GLU A 80 3.60 -12.89 -2.55
CA GLU A 80 4.63 -13.15 -3.56
C GLU A 80 6.02 -13.20 -2.90
N PHE A 81 6.35 -12.19 -2.09
CA PHE A 81 7.63 -12.10 -1.39
C PHE A 81 7.88 -13.28 -0.44
N ALA A 82 6.84 -13.73 0.27
CA ALA A 82 6.91 -14.90 1.15
C ALA A 82 6.85 -16.25 0.40
N GLY A 83 6.67 -16.25 -0.93
CA GLY A 83 6.60 -17.48 -1.73
C GLY A 83 5.29 -18.28 -1.56
N ILE A 84 4.24 -17.69 -0.99
CA ILE A 84 2.99 -18.38 -0.65
C ILE A 84 1.80 -18.01 -1.55
N HIS A 85 1.99 -17.16 -2.55
CA HIS A 85 0.91 -16.71 -3.45
C HIS A 85 0.15 -17.87 -4.14
N ASN A 86 0.82 -18.99 -4.40
CA ASN A 86 0.21 -20.20 -4.99
C ASN A 86 -0.17 -21.28 -3.95
N HIS A 87 0.03 -21.03 -2.66
CA HIS A 87 -0.26 -21.99 -1.59
C HIS A 87 -1.77 -22.26 -1.48
N THR A 88 -2.16 -23.51 -1.19
CA THR A 88 -3.58 -23.93 -1.12
C THR A 88 -4.41 -23.06 -0.17
N PHE A 89 -3.90 -22.74 1.03
CA PHE A 89 -4.59 -21.83 1.96
C PHE A 89 -4.69 -20.39 1.45
N ALA A 90 -3.68 -19.88 0.73
CA ALA A 90 -3.75 -18.52 0.17
C ALA A 90 -4.85 -18.41 -0.90
N LYS A 91 -5.08 -19.47 -1.68
CA LYS A 91 -6.13 -19.54 -2.70
C LYS A 91 -7.54 -19.56 -2.13
N GLN A 92 -7.73 -19.96 -0.87
CA GLN A 92 -9.03 -19.86 -0.18
C GLN A 92 -9.46 -18.41 0.07
N PHE A 93 -8.51 -17.48 0.10
CA PHE A 93 -8.74 -16.05 0.33
C PHE A 93 -8.16 -15.22 -0.83
N PRO A 94 -8.81 -15.21 -2.01
CA PRO A 94 -8.28 -14.57 -3.21
C PRO A 94 -8.22 -13.04 -3.05
N LEU A 95 -7.08 -12.46 -3.42
CA LEU A 95 -6.90 -11.01 -3.51
C LEU A 95 -7.21 -10.58 -4.94
N LYS A 96 -8.24 -9.74 -5.12
CA LYS A 96 -8.70 -9.28 -6.44
C LYS A 96 -7.85 -8.10 -6.92
N VAL A 97 -6.63 -8.39 -7.37
CA VAL A 97 -5.72 -7.41 -7.99
C VAL A 97 -5.55 -7.78 -9.46
N PRO A 98 -5.98 -6.91 -10.41
CA PRO A 98 -5.70 -7.12 -11.83
C PRO A 98 -4.20 -7.27 -12.08
N GLY A 99 -3.81 -8.10 -13.05
CA GLY A 99 -2.39 -8.43 -13.28
C GLY A 99 -1.52 -7.20 -13.64
N GLU A 100 -2.13 -6.24 -14.31
CA GLU A 100 -1.56 -4.95 -14.68
C GLU A 100 -1.41 -3.98 -13.50
N GLU A 101 -2.19 -4.17 -12.42
CA GLU A 101 -2.15 -3.36 -11.19
C GLU A 101 -1.21 -3.95 -10.12
N GLN A 102 -0.64 -5.12 -10.34
CA GLN A 102 0.32 -5.71 -9.40
C GLN A 102 1.55 -4.82 -9.23
N LEU A 103 1.87 -4.49 -7.96
CA LEU A 103 2.98 -3.63 -7.59
C LEU A 103 4.32 -4.37 -7.74
N ARG A 104 4.90 -4.29 -8.95
CA ARG A 104 6.13 -5.02 -9.30
C ARG A 104 7.31 -4.50 -8.49
N GLY A 105 7.97 -5.40 -7.77
CA GLY A 105 9.14 -5.05 -6.97
C GLY A 105 8.83 -4.17 -5.76
N LEU A 106 7.59 -4.14 -5.23
CA LEU A 106 7.26 -3.32 -4.05
C LEU A 106 8.15 -3.60 -2.83
N LEU A 107 8.62 -4.84 -2.69
CA LEU A 107 9.48 -5.25 -1.56
C LEU A 107 10.95 -5.47 -1.98
N ARG A 108 11.31 -5.38 -3.26
CA ARG A 108 12.66 -5.66 -3.77
C ARG A 108 13.26 -4.49 -4.58
#